data_AF-A0A835HLH9-F1
#
_entry.id   AF-A0A835HLH9-F1
#
_cell.length_a   1.000
_cell.length_b   1.000
_cell.length_c   1.000
_cell.angle_alpha   90.00
_cell.angle_beta   90.00
_cell.angle_gamma   90.00
#
_symmetry.space_group_name_H-M   'P 1'
#
loop_
_entity.id
_entity.type
_entity.pdbx_description
1 polymer ?
#
loop_
_entity_poly.entity_id
_entity_poly.type
_entity_poly.pdbx_seq_one_letter_code
_entity_poly.pdbx_strand_id
1 'polypeptide(L)'
;FPSLLKRIYLTFYNWTVFLGWSQVLYLTVKTLSESGHEHVYSAVQKPLLLAQTAAVLEIFHGLIGLVRSPITATLPQISSRLYVTWGILWSFPETQTSMLVSSLVISWSITEV
;
A
#
# COMPACT_ATOMS: atom_id res chain seq x y z
N PHE A 1 -2.97 -21.95 17.57
CA PHE A 1 -3.48 -20.60 17.93
C PHE A 1 -4.99 -20.69 18.14
N PRO A 2 -5.53 -20.19 19.26
CA PRO A 2 -6.99 -20.16 19.45
C PRO A 2 -7.62 -19.38 18.29
N SER A 3 -8.64 -19.97 17.66
CA SER A 3 -9.30 -19.44 16.46
C SER A 3 -9.81 -18.01 16.64
N LEU A 4 -10.20 -17.66 17.87
CA LEU A 4 -10.64 -16.33 18.27
C LEU A 4 -9.51 -15.29 18.21
N LEU A 5 -8.34 -15.59 18.77
CA LEU A 5 -7.20 -14.66 18.78
C LEU A 5 -6.71 -14.35 17.36
N LYS A 6 -6.65 -15.38 16.51
CA LYS A 6 -6.33 -15.25 15.09
C LYS A 6 -7.33 -14.34 14.37
N ARG A 7 -8.64 -14.53 14.61
CA ARG A 7 -9.70 -13.70 14.02
C ARG A 7 -9.59 -12.24 14.47
N ILE A 8 -9.44 -12.00 15.77
CA ILE A 8 -9.31 -10.64 16.32
C ILE A 8 -8.09 -9.94 15.72
N TYR A 9 -6.93 -10.60 15.70
CA TYR A 9 -5.71 -10.07 15.11
C TYR A 9 -5.91 -9.69 13.64
N LEU A 10 -6.44 -10.60 12.82
CA LEU A 10 -6.67 -10.36 11.39
C LEU A 10 -7.68 -9.24 11.15
N THR A 11 -8.74 -9.15 11.96
CA THR A 11 -9.71 -8.05 11.87
C THR A 11 -9.04 -6.71 12.14
N PHE A 12 -8.27 -6.58 13.23
CA PHE A 12 -7.55 -5.35 13.53
C PHE A 12 -6.52 -5.00 12.46
N TYR A 13 -5.80 -6.00 11.94
CA TYR A 13 -4.84 -5.82 10.87
C TYR A 13 -5.51 -5.29 9.60
N ASN A 14 -6.57 -5.95 9.13
CA ASN A 14 -7.29 -5.53 7.92
C ASN A 14 -7.89 -4.12 8.05
N TRP A 15 -8.47 -3.79 9.21
CA TRP A 15 -8.95 -2.43 9.47
C TRP A 15 -7.83 -1.39 9.44
N THR A 16 -6.66 -1.72 9.98
CA THR A 16 -5.51 -0.83 9.96
C THR A 16 -5.02 -0.57 8.53
N VAL A 17 -4.91 -1.63 7.73
CA VAL A 17 -4.51 -1.54 6.31
C VAL A 17 -5.55 -0.76 5.51
N PHE A 18 -6.83 -1.04 5.69
CA PHE A 18 -7.95 -0.32 5.06
C PHE A 18 -7.91 1.18 5.37
N LEU A 19 -7.72 1.56 6.64
CA LEU A 19 -7.60 2.96 7.04
C LEU A 19 -6.33 3.61 6.45
N GLY A 20 -5.22 2.87 6.39
CA GLY A 20 -3.99 3.33 5.76
C GLY A 20 -4.18 3.67 4.29
N TRP A 21 -4.76 2.77 3.50
CA TRP A 21 -5.03 3.00 2.08
C TRP A 21 -6.11 4.06 1.84
N SER A 22 -7.14 4.11 2.69
CA SER A 22 -8.14 5.19 2.67
C SER A 22 -7.51 6.56 2.91
N GLN A 23 -6.54 6.66 3.83
CA GLN A 23 -5.78 7.88 4.08
C GLN A 23 -4.93 8.27 2.86
N VAL A 24 -4.25 7.31 2.22
CA VAL A 24 -3.49 7.55 0.98
C VAL A 24 -4.41 8.08 -0.11
N LEU A 25 -5.58 7.47 -0.30
CA LEU A 25 -6.55 7.91 -1.31
C LEU A 25 -7.05 9.33 -1.03
N TYR A 26 -7.46 9.59 0.21
CA TYR A 26 -7.96 10.90 0.62
C TYR A 26 -6.93 12.01 0.39
N LEU A 27 -5.68 11.79 0.84
CA LEU A 27 -4.59 12.73 0.64
C LEU A 27 -4.27 12.94 -0.85
N THR A 28 -4.28 11.86 -1.64
CA THR A 28 -4.05 11.95 -3.08
C THR A 28 -5.09 12.83 -3.77
N VAL A 29 -6.39 12.57 -3.52
CA VAL A 29 -7.49 13.33 -4.13
C VAL A 29 -7.48 14.77 -3.66
N LYS A 30 -7.26 15.00 -2.35
CA LYS A 30 -7.20 16.35 -1.78
C LYS A 30 -6.07 17.16 -2.40
N THR A 31 -4.84 16.63 -2.41
CA THR A 31 -3.67 17.33 -2.94
C THR A 31 -3.78 17.54 -4.45
N LEU A 32 -4.35 16.58 -5.18
CA LEU A 32 -4.59 16.74 -6.62
C LEU A 32 -5.58 17.89 -6.90
N SER A 33 -6.62 18.05 -6.08
CA SER A 33 -7.61 19.12 -6.22
C SER A 33 -7.09 20.49 -5.77
N GLU A 34 -6.22 20.56 -4.75
CA GLU A 34 -5.77 21.83 -4.15
C GLU A 34 -4.46 22.35 -4.74
N SER A 35 -3.52 21.47 -5.07
CA SER A 35 -2.13 21.82 -5.38
C SER A 35 -1.62 21.20 -6.68
N GLY A 36 -2.40 20.33 -7.31
CA GLY A 36 -2.02 19.64 -8.54
C GLY A 36 -1.14 18.40 -8.30
N HIS A 37 -0.78 17.73 -9.40
CA HIS A 37 -0.16 16.41 -9.40
C HIS A 37 1.29 16.39 -8.86
N GLU A 38 2.03 17.49 -8.99
CA GLU A 38 3.44 17.59 -8.56
C GLU A 38 3.62 17.42 -7.04
N HIS A 39 2.63 17.84 -6.25
CA HIS A 39 2.71 17.77 -4.78
C HIS A 39 2.11 16.50 -4.20
N VAL A 40 1.42 15.68 -4.99
CA VAL A 40 0.73 14.47 -4.53
C VAL A 40 1.69 13.52 -3.84
N TYR A 41 2.83 13.21 -4.47
CA TYR A 41 3.76 12.24 -3.91
C TYR A 41 4.32 12.71 -2.56
N SER A 42 4.64 14.00 -2.42
CA SER A 42 5.16 14.55 -1.16
C SER A 42 4.17 14.42 0.01
N ALA A 43 2.87 14.53 -0.27
CA ALA A 43 1.82 14.39 0.74
C ALA A 43 1.58 12.91 1.11
N VAL A 44 1.73 11.99 0.15
CA VAL A 44 1.36 10.59 0.32
C VAL A 44 2.54 9.64 0.57
N GLN A 45 3.78 10.08 0.42
CA GLN A 45 4.97 9.22 0.50
C GLN A 45 5.00 8.42 1.80
N LYS A 46 4.82 9.08 2.96
CA LYS A 46 4.85 8.42 4.27
C LYS A 46 3.75 7.35 4.40
N PRO A 47 2.46 7.67 4.21
CA PRO A 47 1.42 6.65 4.33
C PRO A 47 1.51 5.57 3.24
N LEU A 48 1.93 5.91 2.02
CA LEU A 48 2.14 4.95 0.93
C LEU A 48 3.21 3.93 1.27
N LEU A 49 4.38 4.37 1.78
CA LEU A 49 5.46 3.46 2.16
C LEU A 49 5.05 2.55 3.31
N LEU A 50 4.32 3.07 4.30
CA LEU A 50 3.79 2.26 5.40
C LEU A 50 2.80 1.20 4.89
N ALA A 51 1.85 1.59 4.04
CA ALA A 51 0.85 0.68 3.48
C ALA A 51 1.50 -0.43 2.63
N GLN A 52 2.48 -0.08 1.81
CA GLN A 52 3.20 -1.06 0.99
C GLN A 52 4.06 -2.00 1.82
N THR A 53 4.69 -1.49 2.89
CA THR A 53 5.47 -2.33 3.81
C THR A 53 4.55 -3.26 4.62
N ALA A 54 3.32 -2.83 4.93
CA ALA A 54 2.33 -3.69 5.55
C ALA A 54 2.00 -4.90 4.67
N ALA A 55 1.93 -4.77 3.34
CA ALA A 55 1.70 -5.90 2.44
C ALA A 55 2.75 -7.03 2.58
N VAL A 56 3.97 -6.73 3.04
CA VAL A 56 4.97 -7.77 3.36
C VAL A 56 4.49 -8.68 4.50
N LEU A 57 3.78 -8.13 5.49
CA LEU A 57 3.20 -8.92 6.58
C LEU A 57 2.16 -9.92 6.07
N GLU A 58 1.46 -9.63 4.98
CA GLU A 58 0.52 -10.57 4.37
C GLU A 58 1.22 -11.80 3.77
N ILE A 59 2.39 -11.60 3.16
CA ILE A 59 3.25 -12.71 2.72
C ILE A 59 3.65 -13.55 3.92
N PHE A 60 4.07 -12.91 5.02
CA PHE A 60 4.40 -13.62 6.25
C PHE A 60 3.21 -14.38 6.81
N HIS A 61 2.00 -13.81 6.84
CA HIS A 61 0.78 -14.48 7.27
C HIS A 61 0.47 -15.71 6.41
N GLY A 62 0.73 -15.65 5.10
CA GLY A 62 0.65 -16.79 4.20
C GLY A 62 1.68 -17.88 4.53
N LEU A 63 2.96 -17.50 4.68
CA LEU A 63 4.09 -18.41 4.95
C LEU A 63 3.94 -19.19 6.25
N ILE A 64 3.46 -18.54 7.32
CA ILE A 64 3.25 -19.19 8.62
C ILE A 64 1.91 -19.96 8.71
N GLY A 65 1.12 -19.99 7.62
CA GLY A 65 -0.20 -20.65 7.59
C GLY A 65 -1.28 -19.92 8.39
N LEU A 66 -1.08 -18.63 8.69
CA LEU A 66 -2.08 -17.79 9.35
C LEU A 66 -3.22 -17.45 8.37
N VAL A 67 -2.98 -17.36 7.07
CA VAL A 67 -4.05 -17.29 6.06
C VAL A 67 -3.80 -18.33 4.97
N ARG A 68 -4.86 -18.95 4.44
CA ARG A 68 -4.74 -19.80 3.25
C ARG A 68 -4.59 -18.88 2.04
N SER A 69 -3.36 -18.59 1.65
CA SER A 69 -3.05 -17.75 0.49
C SER A 69 -2.14 -18.51 -0.48
N PRO A 70 -2.36 -18.43 -1.81
CA PRO A 70 -1.43 -18.94 -2.80
C PRO A 70 -0.18 -18.06 -2.85
N ILE A 71 0.79 -18.37 -1.98
CA ILE A 71 2.00 -17.57 -1.75
C ILE A 71 2.79 -17.32 -3.03
N THR A 72 2.79 -18.30 -3.96
CA THR A 72 3.46 -18.20 -5.25
C THR A 72 2.88 -17.10 -6.15
N ALA A 73 1.61 -16.74 -5.96
CA ALA A 73 0.97 -15.65 -6.69
C ALA A 73 1.10 -14.30 -5.96
N THR A 74 1.03 -14.29 -4.62
CA THR A 74 1.10 -13.04 -3.83
C THR A 74 2.51 -12.46 -3.74
N LEU A 75 3.56 -13.30 -3.72
CA LEU A 75 4.95 -12.85 -3.69
C LEU A 75 5.31 -11.96 -4.88
N PRO A 76 5.12 -12.38 -6.15
CA PRO A 76 5.41 -11.52 -7.30
C PRO A 76 4.58 -10.24 -7.33
N GLN A 77 3.31 -10.31 -6.91
CA GLN A 77 2.41 -9.16 -6.91
C GLN A 77 2.88 -8.06 -5.95
N ILE A 78 3.22 -8.42 -4.71
CA ILE A 78 3.64 -7.46 -3.69
C ILE A 78 5.08 -7.00 -3.94
N SER A 79 5.98 -7.91 -4.34
CA SER A 79 7.37 -7.53 -4.67
C SER A 79 7.47 -6.54 -5.83
N SER A 80 6.63 -6.68 -6.86
CA SER A 80 6.55 -5.72 -7.96
C SER A 80 6.17 -4.32 -7.46
N ARG A 81 5.16 -4.21 -6.59
CA ARG A 81 4.73 -2.93 -6.01
C ARG A 81 5.78 -2.32 -5.08
N LEU A 82 6.47 -3.14 -4.29
CA LEU A 82 7.59 -2.70 -3.45
C LEU A 82 8.75 -2.20 -4.31
N TYR A 83 9.05 -2.87 -5.42
CA TYR A 83 10.10 -2.43 -6.33
C TYR A 83 9.79 -1.06 -6.94
N VAL A 84 8.54 -0.81 -7.37
CA VAL A 84 8.16 0.51 -7.89
C VAL A 84 8.24 1.58 -6.80
N THR A 85 7.81 1.30 -5.58
CA THR A 85 7.79 2.30 -4.50
C THR A 85 9.17 2.56 -3.88
N TRP A 86 9.88 1.53 -3.45
CA TRP A 86 11.19 1.63 -2.82
C TRP A 86 12.35 1.66 -3.82
N GLY A 87 12.23 0.95 -4.95
CA GLY A 87 13.29 0.91 -5.95
C GLY A 87 13.28 2.12 -6.87
N ILE A 88 12.10 2.51 -7.39
CA ILE A 88 11.99 3.59 -8.38
C ILE A 88 11.64 4.92 -7.71
N LEU A 89 10.46 5.03 -7.10
CA LEU A 89 9.95 6.31 -6.60
C LEU A 89 10.82 6.91 -5.49
N TRP A 90 11.40 6.07 -4.62
CA TRP A 90 12.33 6.51 -3.60
C TRP A 90 13.71 6.93 -4.17
N SER A 91 14.21 6.22 -5.18
CA SER A 91 15.56 6.47 -5.72
C SER A 91 15.61 7.61 -6.73
N PHE A 92 14.51 7.89 -7.43
CA PHE A 92 14.42 8.89 -8.50
C PHE A 92 13.35 9.94 -8.20
N PRO A 93 13.68 11.01 -7.45
CA PRO A 93 12.76 12.08 -7.12
C PRO A 93 12.11 12.76 -8.34
N GLU A 94 12.80 12.78 -9.47
CA GLU A 94 12.34 13.37 -10.73
C GLU A 94 11.09 12.67 -11.28
N THR A 95 10.87 11.39 -10.92
CA THR A 95 9.69 10.64 -11.35
C THR A 95 8.43 11.00 -10.55
N GLN A 96 8.59 11.61 -9.37
CA GLN A 96 7.50 11.86 -8.41
C GLN A 96 6.55 12.97 -8.86
N THR A 97 7.01 13.88 -9.72
CA THR A 97 6.19 14.98 -10.26
C THR A 97 5.34 14.56 -11.45
N SER A 98 5.51 13.34 -11.97
CA SER A 98 4.74 12.86 -13.10
C SER A 98 3.29 12.58 -12.71
N MET A 99 2.35 12.99 -13.55
CA MET A 99 0.92 12.65 -13.41
C MET A 99 0.67 11.12 -13.30
N LEU A 100 1.58 10.31 -13.88
CA LEU A 100 1.53 8.85 -13.78
C LEU A 100 1.64 8.34 -12.33
N VAL A 101 2.35 9.06 -11.46
CA VAL A 101 2.46 8.69 -10.05
C VAL A 101 1.14 8.89 -9.33
N SER A 102 0.45 10.01 -9.59
CA SER A 102 -0.88 10.25 -9.02
C SER A 102 -1.89 9.19 -9.46
N SER A 103 -1.91 8.81 -10.74
CA SER A 103 -2.84 7.78 -11.24
C SER A 103 -2.51 6.39 -10.68
N LEU A 104 -1.22 6.05 -10.55
CA LEU A 104 -0.76 4.80 -9.94
C LEU A 104 -1.21 4.69 -8.47
N VAL A 105 -1.00 5.76 -7.69
CA VAL A 105 -1.37 5.81 -6.26
C VAL A 105 -2.89 5.71 -6.08
N ILE A 106 -3.68 6.38 -6.92
CA ILE A 106 -5.15 6.25 -6.92
C ILE A 106 -5.55 4.81 -7.24
N SER A 107 -4.97 4.21 -8.30
CA SER A 107 -5.30 2.85 -8.72
C SER A 107 -4.99 1.83 -7.62
N TRP A 108 -3.84 1.93 -6.97
CA TRP A 108 -3.50 1.07 -5.84
C TRP A 108 -4.42 1.28 -4.65
N SER A 109 -4.71 2.53 -4.31
CA SER A 109 -5.59 2.80 -3.16
C SER A 109 -7.01 2.27 -3.39
N ILE A 110 -7.55 2.36 -4.60
CA ILE A 110 -8.86 1.76 -4.94
C ILE A 110 -8.83 0.23 -4.89
N THR A 111 -7.69 -0.40 -5.21
CA THR A 111 -7.58 -1.86 -5.21
C THR A 111 -7.53 -2.43 -3.78
N GLU A 112 -7.02 -1.65 -2.83
CA GLU A 112 -6.72 -2.09 -1.46
C GLU A 112 -7.74 -1.64 -0.40
N VAL A 113 -8.62 -0.69 -0.77
CA VAL A 113 -9.78 -0.25 0.02
C VAL A 113 -10.96 -1.15 -0.29
#